data_AF-A0A0N4XE03-F1
#
_entry.id   AF-A0A0N4XE03-F1
#
_cell.length_a   1.000
_cell.length_b   1.000
_cell.length_c   1.000
_cell.angle_alpha   90.00
_cell.angle_beta   90.00
_cell.angle_gamma   90.00
#
_symmetry.space_group_name_H-M   'P 1'
#
loop_
_entity.id
_entity.type
_entity.pdbx_description
1 polymer ?
#
loop_
_entity_poly.entity_id
_entity_poly.type
_entity_poly.pdbx_seq_one_letter_code
_entity_poly.pdbx_strand_id
1 'polypeptide(L)'
;MTVSDFVAKLEKQHYMTVMQAEKTAIGVQQLVSSLKHGGMSNMLKDGLFADELAVAAMLRMFTEMKRWDINICNSYLPKLKEFLQDTSLPESCRSVALSSLQCIATSLIDSLKNCSRAPVCTIGVDVAAEERKRKADNCIKELRELRDKREQFYRKLSQEEVYRLDAIMVFLKSL
;
A
#
# COMPACT_ATOMS: atom_id res chain seq x y z
N MET A 1 13.64 40.02 -0.43
CA MET A 1 12.50 39.42 -1.16
C MET A 1 11.45 40.50 -1.30
N THR A 2 11.10 40.89 -2.52
CA THR A 2 10.07 41.92 -2.74
C THR A 2 8.68 41.31 -2.62
N VAL A 3 7.65 42.15 -2.46
CA VAL A 3 6.24 41.71 -2.48
C VAL A 3 5.92 41.03 -3.82
N SER A 4 6.46 41.54 -4.92
CA SER A 4 6.30 40.93 -6.26
C SER A 4 6.93 39.54 -6.33
N ASP A 5 8.13 39.35 -5.79
CA ASP A 5 8.79 38.02 -5.74
C ASP A 5 7.99 37.02 -4.91
N PHE A 6 7.37 37.49 -3.83
CA PHE A 6 6.53 36.64 -2.97
C PHE A 6 5.25 36.21 -3.69
N VAL A 7 4.55 37.14 -4.34
CA VAL A 7 3.33 36.86 -5.12
C VAL A 7 3.62 35.85 -6.23
N ALA A 8 4.69 36.04 -7.00
CA ALA A 8 5.06 35.12 -8.08
C ALA A 8 5.36 33.70 -7.56
N LYS A 9 6.01 33.57 -6.39
CA LYS A 9 6.24 32.27 -5.75
C LYS A 9 4.92 31.62 -5.29
N LEU A 10 4.00 32.40 -4.74
CA LEU A 10 2.70 31.93 -4.29
C LEU A 10 1.86 31.41 -5.46
N GLU A 11 1.78 32.17 -6.56
CA GLU A 11 1.05 31.77 -7.77
C GLU A 11 1.58 30.47 -8.36
N LYS A 12 2.91 30.34 -8.44
CA LYS A 12 3.55 29.10 -8.90
C LYS A 12 3.21 27.92 -8.00
N GLN A 13 3.30 28.08 -6.67
CA GLN A 13 2.96 27.01 -5.72
C GLN A 13 1.48 26.63 -5.80
N HIS A 14 0.59 27.62 -5.93
CA HIS A 14 -0.84 27.39 -6.11
C HIS A 14 -1.12 26.57 -7.37
N TYR A 15 -0.56 26.99 -8.52
CA TYR A 15 -0.73 26.28 -9.78
C TYR A 15 -0.26 24.82 -9.71
N MET A 16 0.95 24.59 -9.17
CA MET A 16 1.47 23.23 -8.99
C MET A 16 0.59 22.37 -8.07
N THR A 17 0.04 22.96 -7.01
CA THR A 17 -0.84 22.26 -6.07
C THR A 17 -2.17 21.87 -6.73
N VAL A 18 -2.78 22.79 -7.48
CA VAL A 18 -4.03 22.54 -8.21
C VAL A 18 -3.83 21.44 -9.26
N MET A 19 -2.78 21.54 -10.07
CA MET A 19 -2.46 20.54 -11.10
C MET A 19 -2.27 19.13 -10.50
N GLN A 20 -1.59 19.02 -9.36
CA GLN A 20 -1.41 17.73 -8.69
C GLN A 20 -2.73 17.19 -8.12
N ALA A 21 -3.56 18.05 -7.55
CA ALA A 21 -4.87 17.66 -7.03
C ALA A 21 -5.79 17.16 -8.17
N GLU A 22 -5.81 17.85 -9.32
CA GLU A 22 -6.56 17.43 -10.50
C GLU A 22 -6.05 16.10 -11.05
N LYS A 23 -4.74 15.94 -11.21
CA LYS A 23 -4.12 14.66 -11.63
C LYS A 23 -4.53 13.52 -10.70
N THR A 24 -4.48 13.74 -9.40
CA THR A 24 -4.87 12.77 -8.38
C THR A 24 -6.37 12.43 -8.49
N ALA A 25 -7.22 13.44 -8.66
CA ALA A 25 -8.67 13.25 -8.80
C ALA A 25 -9.02 12.42 -10.03
N ILE A 26 -8.39 12.70 -11.18
CA ILE A 26 -8.56 11.91 -12.41
C ILE A 26 -8.12 10.47 -12.18
N GLY A 27 -6.96 10.25 -11.55
CA GLY A 27 -6.47 8.91 -11.22
C GLY A 27 -7.44 8.13 -10.33
N VAL A 28 -7.99 8.76 -9.29
CA VAL A 28 -9.00 8.13 -8.42
C VAL A 28 -10.28 7.82 -9.19
N GLN A 29 -10.75 8.74 -10.06
CA GLN A 29 -11.92 8.50 -10.89
C GLN A 29 -11.74 7.31 -11.83
N GLN A 30 -10.55 7.15 -12.42
CA GLN A 30 -10.21 5.98 -13.24
C GLN A 30 -10.29 4.69 -12.43
N LEU A 31 -9.68 4.64 -11.23
CA LEU A 31 -9.74 3.47 -10.36
C LEU A 31 -11.17 3.12 -9.95
N VAL A 32 -11.99 4.12 -9.63
CA VAL A 32 -13.42 3.93 -9.32
C VAL A 32 -14.18 3.38 -10.53
N SER A 33 -13.87 3.86 -11.74
CA SER A 33 -14.46 3.35 -12.98
C SER A 33 -14.08 1.88 -13.21
N SER A 34 -12.80 1.53 -13.05
CA SER A 34 -12.30 0.16 -13.16
C SER A 34 -12.94 -0.76 -12.13
N LEU A 35 -13.19 -0.28 -10.91
CA LEU A 35 -13.92 -1.02 -9.90
C LEU A 35 -15.38 -1.27 -10.30
N LYS A 36 -16.07 -0.26 -10.86
CA LYS A 36 -17.47 -0.36 -11.29
C LYS A 36 -17.65 -1.35 -12.44
N HIS A 37 -16.74 -1.38 -13.39
CA HIS A 37 -16.90 -2.17 -14.62
C HIS A 37 -16.16 -3.50 -14.62
N GLY A 38 -15.05 -3.60 -13.90
CA GLY A 38 -14.19 -4.79 -13.87
C GLY A 38 -13.97 -5.40 -12.48
N GLY A 39 -14.63 -4.84 -11.46
CA GLY A 39 -14.51 -5.29 -10.09
C GLY A 39 -13.12 -5.05 -9.49
N MET A 40 -12.89 -5.66 -8.33
CA MET A 40 -11.67 -5.46 -7.54
C MET A 40 -10.41 -5.82 -8.32
N SER A 41 -10.43 -6.93 -9.07
CA SER A 41 -9.27 -7.41 -9.82
C SER A 41 -8.76 -6.40 -10.85
N ASN A 42 -9.66 -5.74 -11.59
CA ASN A 42 -9.25 -4.77 -12.60
C ASN A 42 -8.74 -3.48 -11.96
N MET A 43 -9.45 -2.95 -10.95
CA MET A 43 -8.98 -1.78 -10.21
C MET A 43 -7.59 -2.01 -9.58
N LEU A 44 -7.34 -3.19 -8.99
CA LEU A 44 -6.01 -3.49 -8.42
C LEU A 44 -4.91 -3.56 -9.49
N LYS A 45 -5.22 -3.97 -10.73
CA LYS A 45 -4.26 -3.96 -11.84
C LYS A 45 -3.99 -2.56 -12.33
N ASP A 46 -5.04 -1.79 -12.60
CA ASP A 46 -4.92 -0.42 -13.11
C ASP A 46 -4.23 0.48 -12.08
N GLY A 47 -4.50 0.25 -10.79
CA GLY A 47 -3.85 0.98 -9.70
C GLY A 47 -2.38 0.64 -9.48
N LEU A 48 -1.79 -0.34 -10.17
CA LEU A 48 -0.32 -0.49 -10.19
C LEU A 48 0.35 0.53 -11.12
N PHE A 49 -0.41 1.07 -12.07
CA PHE A 49 0.07 2.05 -13.06
C PHE A 49 -0.48 3.46 -12.81
N ALA A 50 -1.31 3.64 -11.78
CA ALA A 50 -1.85 4.94 -11.41
C ALA A 50 -0.82 5.81 -10.66
N ASP A 51 -1.08 7.11 -10.65
CA ASP A 51 -0.34 8.09 -9.87
C ASP A 51 -0.29 7.71 -8.38
N GLU A 52 0.86 7.93 -7.74
CA GLU A 52 1.13 7.50 -6.36
C GLU A 52 0.15 8.10 -5.36
N LEU A 53 -0.32 9.33 -5.58
CA LEU A 53 -1.33 9.95 -4.70
C LEU A 53 -2.72 9.35 -4.91
N ALA A 54 -3.05 8.94 -6.14
CA ALA A 54 -4.29 8.21 -6.40
C ALA A 54 -4.25 6.82 -5.74
N VAL A 55 -3.11 6.13 -5.83
CA VAL A 55 -2.87 4.86 -5.13
C VAL A 55 -2.94 5.05 -3.62
N ALA A 56 -2.32 6.08 -3.07
CA ALA A 56 -2.37 6.40 -1.64
C ALA A 56 -3.80 6.68 -1.17
N ALA A 57 -4.61 7.39 -1.95
CA ALA A 57 -6.03 7.61 -1.65
C ALA A 57 -6.81 6.28 -1.61
N MET A 58 -6.59 5.40 -2.59
CA MET A 58 -7.23 4.08 -2.63
C MET A 58 -6.80 3.20 -1.43
N LEU A 59 -5.51 3.13 -1.12
CA LEU A 59 -4.98 2.37 0.01
C LEU A 59 -5.52 2.87 1.36
N ARG A 60 -5.68 4.19 1.49
CA ARG A 60 -6.35 4.80 2.63
C ARG A 60 -7.79 4.30 2.77
N MET A 61 -8.56 4.30 1.68
CA MET A 61 -9.93 3.77 1.69
C MET A 61 -9.98 2.29 2.10
N PHE A 62 -9.08 1.44 1.61
CA PHE A 62 -9.05 0.02 2.05
C PHE A 62 -8.78 -0.12 3.54
N THR A 63 -7.92 0.75 4.08
CA THR A 63 -7.56 0.76 5.49
C THR A 63 -8.73 1.23 6.35
N GLU A 64 -9.36 2.35 5.99
CA GLU A 64 -10.52 2.92 6.70
C GLU A 64 -11.74 1.99 6.67
N MET A 65 -11.99 1.36 5.53
CA MET A 65 -13.12 0.43 5.35
C MET A 65 -12.81 -0.99 5.82
N LYS A 66 -11.60 -1.26 6.35
CA LYS A 66 -11.13 -2.60 6.76
C LYS A 66 -11.33 -3.68 5.68
N ARG A 67 -11.00 -3.33 4.43
CA ARG A 67 -11.22 -4.18 3.24
C ARG A 67 -9.99 -5.00 2.84
N TRP A 68 -8.90 -4.96 3.62
CA TRP A 68 -7.69 -5.71 3.34
C TRP A 68 -7.97 -7.22 3.28
N ASP A 69 -7.66 -7.81 2.13
CA ASP A 69 -7.71 -9.26 1.91
C ASP A 69 -6.40 -9.76 1.30
N ILE A 70 -6.30 -11.07 1.09
CA ILE A 70 -5.10 -11.72 0.55
C ILE A 70 -4.76 -11.21 -0.87
N ASN A 71 -5.74 -10.89 -1.70
CA ASN A 71 -5.50 -10.39 -3.05
C ASN A 71 -4.91 -8.98 -3.01
N ILE A 72 -5.52 -8.08 -2.22
CA ILE A 72 -5.04 -6.70 -2.10
C ILE A 72 -3.65 -6.68 -1.48
N CYS A 73 -3.45 -7.44 -0.39
CA CYS A 73 -2.16 -7.57 0.26
C CYS A 73 -1.10 -8.07 -0.73
N ASN A 74 -1.39 -9.14 -1.48
CA ASN A 74 -0.43 -9.70 -2.44
C ASN A 74 -0.07 -8.70 -3.56
N SER A 75 -1.05 -7.93 -4.03
CA SER A 75 -0.84 -6.94 -5.08
C SER A 75 -0.08 -5.69 -4.61
N TYR A 76 -0.37 -5.18 -3.41
CA TYR A 76 0.09 -3.86 -2.98
C TYR A 76 1.20 -3.87 -1.94
N LEU A 77 1.51 -4.99 -1.30
CA LEU A 77 2.61 -5.04 -0.33
C LEU A 77 3.96 -4.58 -0.90
N PRO A 78 4.33 -4.88 -2.17
CA PRO A 78 5.50 -4.28 -2.81
C PRO A 78 5.42 -2.74 -2.91
N LYS A 79 4.25 -2.20 -3.29
CA LYS A 79 4.02 -0.75 -3.39
C LYS A 79 4.07 -0.05 -2.02
N LEU A 80 3.61 -0.71 -0.96
CA LEU A 80 3.76 -0.20 0.41
C LEU A 80 5.24 -0.06 0.80
N LYS A 81 6.09 -1.04 0.43
CA LYS A 81 7.54 -0.97 0.65
C LYS A 81 8.17 0.18 -0.14
N GLU A 82 7.77 0.36 -1.40
CA GLU A 82 8.23 1.47 -2.24
C GLU A 82 7.90 2.81 -1.60
N PHE A 83 6.67 3.00 -1.11
CA PHE A 83 6.26 4.22 -0.42
C PHE A 83 7.11 4.53 0.81
N LEU A 84 7.51 3.50 1.58
CA LEU A 84 8.41 3.69 2.73
C LEU A 84 9.85 4.04 2.34
N GLN A 85 10.29 3.67 1.13
CA GLN A 85 11.68 3.87 0.68
C GLN A 85 11.86 5.15 -0.13
N ASP A 86 10.85 5.57 -0.87
CA ASP A 86 10.93 6.72 -1.76
C ASP A 86 10.75 8.04 -0.99
N THR A 87 11.86 8.76 -0.84
CA THR A 87 11.90 10.07 -0.16
C THR A 87 11.43 11.21 -1.04
N SER A 88 11.22 11.00 -2.35
CA SER A 88 10.67 11.99 -3.26
C SER A 88 9.15 12.11 -3.15
N LEU A 89 8.48 11.07 -2.63
CA LEU A 89 7.04 11.06 -2.44
C LEU A 89 6.61 11.94 -1.25
N PRO A 90 5.41 12.53 -1.32
CA PRO A 90 4.80 13.22 -0.20
C PRO A 90 4.71 12.35 1.05
N GLU A 91 4.87 12.95 2.22
CA GLU A 91 4.79 12.27 3.52
C GLU A 91 3.46 11.52 3.72
N SER A 92 2.38 12.02 3.11
CA SER A 92 1.07 11.36 3.12
C SER A 92 1.11 9.95 2.54
N CYS A 93 1.96 9.67 1.55
CA CYS A 93 2.13 8.32 0.97
C CYS A 93 2.76 7.37 1.99
N ARG A 94 3.82 7.81 2.70
CA ARG A 94 4.44 7.04 3.78
C ARG A 94 3.48 6.78 4.93
N SER A 95 2.75 7.81 5.35
CA SER A 95 1.77 7.68 6.44
C SER A 95 0.67 6.66 6.10
N VAL A 96 0.18 6.68 4.84
CA VAL A 96 -0.75 5.66 4.34
C VAL A 96 -0.10 4.28 4.34
N ALA A 97 1.14 4.14 3.89
CA ALA A 97 1.84 2.87 3.86
C ALA A 97 1.97 2.24 5.27
N LEU A 98 2.34 3.04 6.27
CA LEU A 98 2.41 2.61 7.66
C LEU A 98 1.04 2.19 8.21
N SER A 99 -0.02 2.98 7.94
CA SER A 99 -1.38 2.64 8.38
C SER A 99 -1.91 1.36 7.73
N SER A 100 -1.64 1.18 6.44
CA SER A 100 -1.97 -0.04 5.71
C SER A 100 -1.22 -1.26 6.22
N LEU A 101 0.09 -1.14 6.44
CA LEU A 101 0.91 -2.22 7.04
C LEU A 101 0.44 -2.58 8.44
N GLN A 102 0.08 -1.59 9.26
CA GLN A 102 -0.49 -1.83 10.59
C GLN A 102 -1.81 -2.61 10.50
N CYS A 103 -2.70 -2.23 9.58
CA CYS A 103 -3.96 -2.94 9.36
C CYS A 103 -3.71 -4.40 8.94
N ILE A 104 -2.83 -4.63 7.96
CA ILE A 104 -2.44 -5.99 7.54
C ILE A 104 -1.87 -6.78 8.72
N ALA A 105 -0.94 -6.19 9.47
CA ALA A 105 -0.26 -6.86 10.56
C ALA A 105 -1.20 -7.24 11.71
N THR A 106 -2.22 -6.42 11.98
CA THR A 106 -3.15 -6.64 13.10
C THR A 106 -4.36 -7.48 12.73
N SER A 107 -4.73 -7.57 11.44
CA SER A 107 -6.00 -8.21 11.02
C SER A 107 -5.85 -9.36 10.04
N LEU A 108 -4.75 -9.43 9.28
CA LEU A 108 -4.62 -10.36 8.16
C LEU A 108 -3.58 -11.46 8.39
N ILE A 109 -2.66 -11.30 9.35
CA ILE A 109 -1.58 -12.28 9.63
C ILE A 109 -2.10 -13.69 9.85
N ASP A 110 -3.10 -13.87 10.72
CA ASP A 110 -3.60 -15.20 11.06
C ASP A 110 -4.31 -15.85 9.86
N SER A 111 -5.09 -15.06 9.11
CA SER A 111 -5.72 -15.49 7.87
C SER A 111 -4.69 -15.94 6.82
N LEU A 112 -3.57 -15.22 6.70
CA LEU A 112 -2.47 -15.59 5.81
C LEU A 112 -1.82 -16.91 6.25
N LYS A 113 -1.53 -17.08 7.54
CA LYS A 113 -0.96 -18.32 8.09
C LYS A 113 -1.89 -19.51 7.82
N ASN A 114 -3.20 -19.34 8.05
CA ASN A 114 -4.19 -20.38 7.82
C ASN A 114 -4.28 -20.77 6.34
N CYS A 115 -4.27 -19.79 5.43
CA CYS A 115 -4.29 -20.05 3.99
C CYS A 115 -2.99 -20.71 3.49
N SER A 116 -1.84 -20.28 4.01
CA SER A 116 -0.53 -20.86 3.70
C SER A 116 -0.42 -22.33 4.16
N ARG A 117 -0.98 -22.66 5.32
CA ARG A 117 -0.97 -24.01 5.89
C ARG A 117 -2.03 -24.94 5.29
N ALA A 118 -2.96 -24.42 4.49
CA ALA A 118 -4.02 -25.22 3.92
C ALA A 118 -3.44 -26.39 3.09
N PRO A 119 -3.96 -27.62 3.25
CA PRO A 119 -3.51 -28.76 2.46
C PRO A 119 -3.81 -28.51 0.99
N VAL A 120 -2.89 -28.93 0.12
CA VAL A 120 -3.12 -28.93 -1.33
C VAL A 120 -3.94 -30.18 -1.63
N CYS A 121 -5.11 -30.03 -2.28
CA CYS A 121 -5.92 -31.18 -2.69
C CYS A 121 -5.11 -32.05 -3.66
N THR A 122 -4.90 -33.31 -3.31
CA THR A 122 -4.15 -34.28 -4.13
C THR A 122 -5.01 -34.94 -5.22
N ILE A 123 -6.33 -34.77 -5.16
CA ILE A 123 -7.29 -35.32 -6.13
C ILE A 123 -8.24 -34.20 -6.55
N GLY A 124 -8.17 -33.81 -7.83
CA GLY A 124 -8.86 -32.64 -8.37
C GLY A 124 -8.09 -31.34 -8.09
N VAL A 125 -7.74 -30.60 -9.13
CA VAL A 125 -7.03 -29.31 -9.01
C VAL A 125 -8.03 -28.24 -8.58
N ASP A 126 -8.09 -27.93 -7.28
CA ASP A 126 -8.75 -26.71 -6.82
C ASP A 126 -7.81 -25.52 -7.07
N VAL A 127 -7.83 -25.04 -8.31
CA VAL A 127 -7.02 -23.91 -8.78
C VAL A 127 -7.21 -22.68 -7.88
N ALA A 128 -8.42 -22.47 -7.34
CA ALA A 128 -8.73 -21.32 -6.51
C ALA A 128 -8.09 -21.44 -5.11
N ALA A 129 -8.11 -22.63 -4.52
CA ALA A 129 -7.42 -22.89 -3.25
C ALA A 129 -5.90 -22.80 -3.39
N GLU A 130 -5.33 -23.39 -4.45
CA GLU A 130 -3.90 -23.30 -4.74
C GLU A 130 -3.44 -21.86 -4.95
N GLU A 131 -4.19 -21.08 -5.74
CA GLU A 131 -3.89 -19.67 -5.97
C GLU A 131 -3.99 -18.83 -4.69
N ARG A 132 -4.97 -19.11 -3.82
CA ARG A 132 -5.09 -18.43 -2.52
C ARG A 132 -3.91 -18.74 -1.62
N LYS A 133 -3.49 -20.01 -1.56
CA LYS A 133 -2.30 -20.43 -0.81
C LYS A 133 -1.04 -19.75 -1.33
N ARG A 134 -0.82 -19.77 -2.65
CA ARG A 134 0.32 -19.13 -3.31
C ARG A 134 0.41 -17.63 -3.00
N LYS A 135 -0.71 -16.91 -3.06
CA LYS A 135 -0.77 -15.48 -2.69
C LYS A 135 -0.47 -15.27 -1.21
N ALA A 136 -1.00 -16.13 -0.34
CA ALA A 136 -0.73 -16.04 1.10
C ALA A 136 0.75 -16.28 1.42
N ASP A 137 1.37 -17.28 0.80
CA ASP A 137 2.80 -17.57 0.92
C ASP A 137 3.65 -16.39 0.46
N ASN A 138 3.28 -15.77 -0.67
CA ASN A 138 3.96 -14.59 -1.17
C ASN A 138 3.83 -13.39 -0.20
N CYS A 139 2.64 -13.11 0.32
CA CYS A 139 2.45 -12.07 1.35
C CYS A 139 3.32 -12.32 2.59
N ILE A 140 3.36 -13.56 3.09
CA ILE A 140 4.18 -13.93 4.27
C ILE A 140 5.67 -13.71 3.96
N LYS A 141 6.13 -14.14 2.79
CA LYS A 141 7.51 -13.92 2.35
C LYS A 141 7.85 -12.43 2.33
N GLU A 142 7.01 -11.63 1.69
CA GLU A 142 7.21 -10.18 1.56
C GLU A 142 7.19 -9.45 2.92
N LEU A 143 6.33 -9.88 3.86
CA LEU A 143 6.28 -9.36 5.23
C LEU A 143 7.53 -9.76 6.04
N ARG A 144 8.04 -10.99 5.87
CA ARG A 144 9.31 -11.41 6.47
C ARG A 144 10.47 -10.61 5.91
N GLU A 145 10.51 -10.39 4.60
CA GLU A 145 11.53 -9.54 3.99
C GLU A 145 11.49 -8.10 4.52
N LEU A 146 10.29 -7.52 4.69
CA LEU A 146 10.11 -6.20 5.30
C LEU A 146 10.69 -6.16 6.73
N ARG A 147 10.44 -7.20 7.52
CA ARG A 147 10.96 -7.33 8.89
C ARG A 147 12.47 -7.49 8.94
N ASP A 148 13.01 -8.34 8.08
CA ASP A 148 14.42 -8.72 8.07
C ASP A 148 15.27 -7.58 7.50
N LYS A 149 14.73 -6.81 6.55
CA LYS A 149 15.37 -5.64 5.93
C LYS A 149 14.93 -4.29 6.55
N ARG A 150 14.30 -4.28 7.74
CA ARG A 150 13.75 -3.08 8.39
C ARG A 150 14.72 -1.89 8.47
N GLU A 151 16.01 -2.19 8.70
CA GLU A 151 17.08 -1.18 8.79
C GLU A 151 17.23 -0.35 7.51
N GLN A 152 16.90 -0.92 6.34
CA GLN A 152 16.93 -0.20 5.07
C GLN A 152 15.85 0.89 5.02
N PHE A 153 14.70 0.64 5.65
CA PHE A 153 13.60 1.59 5.74
C PHE A 153 13.90 2.66 6.79
N TYR A 154 14.44 2.29 7.97
CA TYR A 154 14.75 3.26 9.04
C TYR A 154 15.64 4.42 8.59
N ARG A 155 16.58 4.16 7.67
CA ARG A 155 17.46 5.21 7.10
C ARG A 155 16.71 6.29 6.30
N LYS A 156 15.47 6.04 5.92
CA LYS A 156 14.63 6.92 5.08
C LYS A 156 13.44 7.51 5.85
N LEU A 157 13.18 7.04 7.06
CA LEU A 157 12.04 7.40 7.87
C LEU A 157 12.40 8.44 8.93
N SER A 158 11.44 9.28 9.27
CA SER A 158 11.51 10.16 10.44
C SER A 158 11.46 9.34 11.72
N GLN A 159 11.83 9.95 12.85
CA GLN A 159 11.80 9.26 14.15
C GLN A 159 10.39 8.75 14.52
N GLU A 160 9.35 9.52 14.23
CA GLU A 160 7.97 9.11 14.45
C GLU A 160 7.58 7.91 13.56
N GLU A 161 7.95 7.95 12.29
CA GLU A 161 7.69 6.88 11.33
C GLU A 161 8.42 5.58 11.74
N VAL A 162 9.66 5.69 12.26
CA VAL A 162 10.41 4.55 12.81
C VAL A 162 9.67 3.93 13.99
N TYR A 163 9.19 4.72 14.95
CA TYR A 163 8.41 4.19 16.08
C TYR A 163 7.15 3.45 15.64
N ARG A 164 6.44 4.00 14.65
CA ARG A 164 5.26 3.34 14.06
C ARG A 164 5.64 2.03 13.39
N LEU A 165 6.74 2.01 12.63
CA LEU A 165 7.21 0.80 11.96
C LEU A 165 7.67 -0.27 12.98
N ASP A 166 8.37 0.11 14.04
CA ASP A 166 8.76 -0.78 15.14
C ASP A 166 7.55 -1.45 15.80
N ALA A 167 6.48 -0.69 16.06
CA ALA A 167 5.24 -1.24 16.61
C ALA A 167 4.63 -2.29 15.68
N ILE A 168 4.70 -2.08 14.36
CA ILE A 168 4.26 -3.06 13.36
C ILE A 168 5.14 -4.31 13.40
N MET A 169 6.46 -4.15 13.53
CA MET A 169 7.42 -5.27 13.58
C MET A 169 7.10 -6.26 14.70
N VAL A 170 6.54 -5.80 15.83
CA VAL A 170 6.13 -6.68 16.94
C VAL A 170 5.17 -7.77 16.46
N PHE A 171 4.19 -7.43 15.62
CA PHE A 171 3.25 -8.40 15.06
C PHE A 171 3.92 -9.35 14.06
N LEU A 172 4.87 -8.83 13.28
CA LEU A 172 5.61 -9.58 12.26
C LEU A 172 6.67 -10.54 12.84
N LYS A 173 7.03 -10.41 14.13
CA LYS A 173 7.92 -11.38 14.81
C LYS A 173 7.36 -12.80 14.80
N SER A 174 6.04 -12.93 14.77
CA SER A 174 5.33 -14.22 14.79
C SER A 174 5.30 -14.95 13.44
N LEU A 175 5.81 -14.32 12.37
CA LEU A 175 5.82 -14.85 11.00
C LEU A 175 7.03 -15.71 10.71
#